data_AF-A0A3D6EU54-F1
#
_entry.id   AF-A0A3D6EU54-F1
#
_cell.length_a   1.000
_cell.length_b   1.000
_cell.length_c   1.000
_cell.angle_alpha   90.00
_cell.angle_beta   90.00
_cell.angle_gamma   90.00
#
_symmetry.space_group_name_H-M   'P 1'
#
loop_
_entity.id
_entity.type
_entity.pdbx_description
1 polymer ?
#
loop_
_entity_poly.entity_id
_entity_poly.type
_entity_poly.pdbx_seq_one_letter_code
_entity_poly.pdbx_strand_id
1 'polypeptide(L)' 'SNEQFKCKQFIDKAIGYGIEGVQVDGNNVLEVYTTVKSLAEKMRDKPQPVLLECLTFRMRGHEEAS' A
#
# COMPACT_ATOMS: atom_id res chain seq x y z
N SER A 1 -6.89 -13.16 -1.10
CA SER A 1 -7.14 -13.50 -2.51
C SER A 1 -6.24 -14.65 -2.88
N ASN A 2 -6.76 -15.88 -2.94
CA ASN A 2 -5.95 -17.08 -3.23
C ASN A 2 -5.74 -17.33 -4.73
N GLU A 3 -6.50 -16.62 -5.56
CA GLU A 3 -6.45 -16.69 -7.03
C GLU A 3 -5.48 -15.66 -7.60
N GLN A 4 -5.43 -14.45 -7.02
CA GLN A 4 -4.51 -13.41 -7.50
C GLN A 4 -3.07 -13.66 -7.02
N PHE A 5 -2.88 -14.03 -5.75
CA PHE A 5 -1.56 -14.23 -5.15
C PHE A 5 -1.56 -15.40 -4.16
N LYS A 6 -0.39 -15.99 -3.92
CA LYS A 6 -0.19 -17.01 -2.86
C LYS A 6 0.32 -16.42 -1.54
N CYS A 7 0.84 -15.18 -1.57
CA CYS A 7 1.24 -14.49 -0.35
C CYS A 7 0.03 -14.10 0.49
N LYS A 8 0.24 -13.95 1.80
CA LYS A 8 -0.86 -13.70 2.75
C LYS A 8 -1.39 -12.28 2.57
N GLN A 9 -0.51 -11.32 2.33
CA GLN A 9 -0.80 -9.91 2.11
C GLN A 9 0.03 -9.38 0.92
N PHE A 10 -0.38 -8.27 0.29
CA PHE A 10 0.41 -7.72 -0.81
C PHE A 10 1.75 -7.16 -0.31
N ILE A 11 1.77 -6.60 0.92
CA ILE A 11 3.01 -6.15 1.58
C ILE A 11 4.10 -7.22 1.69
N ASP A 12 3.77 -8.52 1.69
CA ASP A 12 4.75 -9.61 1.76
C ASP A 12 5.74 -9.56 0.58
N LYS A 13 5.36 -8.93 -0.53
CA LYS A 13 6.25 -8.70 -1.67
C LYS A 13 7.44 -7.80 -1.32
N ALA A 14 7.30 -6.89 -0.35
CA ALA A 14 8.39 -6.02 0.10
C ALA A 14 9.60 -6.83 0.59
N ILE A 15 9.36 -7.98 1.25
CA ILE A 15 10.39 -8.90 1.71
C ILE A 15 11.26 -9.38 0.54
N GLY A 16 10.61 -9.75 -0.58
CA GLY A 16 11.31 -10.25 -1.77
C GLY A 16 12.20 -9.20 -2.46
N TYR A 17 11.91 -7.92 -2.26
CA TYR A 17 12.71 -6.81 -2.77
C TYR A 17 13.69 -6.23 -1.73
N GLY A 18 13.64 -6.69 -0.48
CA GLY A 18 14.44 -6.13 0.61
C GLY A 18 14.09 -4.67 0.93
N ILE A 19 12.83 -4.27 0.73
CA ILE A 19 12.34 -2.90 0.95
C ILE A 19 11.40 -2.82 2.15
N GLU A 20 11.20 -1.62 2.68
CA GLU A 20 10.20 -1.39 3.73
C GLU A 20 8.79 -1.63 3.17
N GLY A 21 7.98 -2.42 3.88
CA GLY A 21 6.58 -2.67 3.57
C GLY A 21 5.70 -2.07 4.65
N VAL A 22 4.75 -1.22 4.26
CA VAL A 22 3.80 -0.55 5.16
C VAL A 22 2.39 -0.82 4.67
N GLN A 23 1.48 -1.15 5.58
CA GLN A 23 0.06 -1.35 5.28
C GLN A 23 -0.76 -0.38 6.11
N VAL A 24 -1.79 0.23 5.49
CA VAL A 24 -2.69 1.20 6.14
C VAL A 24 -4.15 0.93 5.76
N ASP A 25 -5.09 1.38 6.60
CA ASP A 25 -6.49 1.50 6.18
C ASP A 25 -6.62 2.61 5.13
N GLY A 26 -6.82 2.21 3.88
CA GLY A 26 -6.97 3.12 2.75
C GLY A 26 -8.25 3.95 2.77
N ASN A 27 -9.22 3.62 3.64
CA ASN A 27 -10.43 4.41 3.84
C ASN A 27 -10.29 5.44 4.98
N ASN A 28 -9.19 5.40 5.74
CA ASN A 28 -8.86 6.39 6.75
C ASN A 28 -7.90 7.45 6.18
N VAL A 29 -8.46 8.55 5.69
CA VAL A 29 -7.68 9.61 5.02
C VAL A 29 -6.59 10.22 5.92
N LEU A 30 -6.81 10.30 7.23
CA LEU A 30 -5.82 10.86 8.16
C LEU A 30 -4.62 9.91 8.31
N GLU A 31 -4.88 8.61 8.38
CA GLU A 31 -3.84 7.57 8.46
C GLU A 31 -3.01 7.50 7.18
N VAL A 32 -3.67 7.52 6.01
CA VAL A 32 -2.99 7.56 4.71
C VAL A 32 -2.12 8.82 4.62
N TYR A 33 -2.67 10.00 4.92
CA TYR A 33 -1.95 11.26 4.84
C TYR A 33 -0.73 11.29 5.75
N THR A 34 -0.91 10.94 7.02
CA THR A 34 0.18 10.94 8.02
C THR A 34 1.27 9.93 7.68
N THR A 35 0.90 8.74 7.23
CA THR A 35 1.86 7.71 6.80
C THR A 35 2.65 8.16 5.58
N VAL A 36 1.99 8.64 4.53
CA VAL A 36 2.67 9.13 3.32
C VAL A 36 3.58 10.31 3.66
N LYS A 37 3.13 11.26 4.49
CA LYS A 37 3.95 12.39 4.93
C LYS A 37 5.22 11.91 5.63
N SER A 38 5.09 11.00 6.60
CA SER A 38 6.23 10.45 7.33
C SER A 38 7.21 9.70 6.42
N LEU A 39 6.69 8.86 5.51
CA LEU A 39 7.52 8.14 4.54
C LEU A 39 8.27 9.10 3.62
N ALA A 40 7.59 10.13 3.10
CA ALA A 40 8.21 11.12 2.23
C ALA A 40 9.30 11.94 2.96
N GLU A 41 9.09 12.27 4.24
CA GLU A 41 10.11 12.92 5.08
C GLU A 41 11.33 12.01 5.27
N LYS A 42 11.12 10.73 5.62
CA LYS A 42 12.20 9.75 5.75
C LYS A 42 12.97 9.55 4.44
N MET A 43 12.28 9.46 3.30
CA MET A 43 12.90 9.29 1.99
C MET A 43 13.74 10.48 1.55
N ARG A 44 13.38 11.71 1.96
CA ARG A 44 14.18 12.91 1.66
C ARG A 44 15.50 12.94 2.42
N ASP A 45 15.50 12.44 3.66
CA ASP A 45 16.70 12.32 4.49
C ASP A 45 17.56 11.11 4.09
N LYS A 46 16.91 9.96 3.93
CA LYS A 46 17.53 8.69 3.54
C LYS A 46 16.78 8.07 2.37
N PRO A 47 17.22 8.31 1.13
CA PRO A 47 16.56 7.78 -0.06
C PRO A 47 16.51 6.25 -0.06
N GLN A 48 15.29 5.72 0.06
CA GLN A 48 15.03 4.28 -0.04
C GLN A 48 13.61 4.05 -0.60
N PRO A 49 13.40 3.01 -1.42
CA PRO A 49 12.06 2.62 -1.85
C PRO A 49 11.26 2.01 -0.71
N VAL A 50 9.94 2.26 -0.69
CA VAL A 50 8.97 1.66 0.25
C VAL A 50 7.77 1.16 -0.56
N LEU A 51 7.24 0.00 -0.18
CA LEU A 51 5.96 -0.51 -0.65
C LEU A 51 4.86 -0.12 0.36
N LEU A 52 3.95 0.76 -0.02
CA LEU A 52 2.79 1.14 0.79
C LEU A 52 1.51 0.48 0.23
N GLU A 53 0.89 -0.42 0.99
CA GLU A 53 -0.41 -1.04 0.69
C GLU A 53 -1.54 -0.28 1.39
N CYS A 54 -2.39 0.38 0.61
CA CYS A 54 -3.62 0.99 1.11
C CYS A 54 -4.78 0.01 0.97
N LEU A 55 -5.24 -0.58 2.07
CA LEU A 55 -6.38 -1.50 2.05
C LEU A 55 -7.66 -0.72 1.81
N THR A 56 -8.30 -0.95 0.66
CA THR A 56 -9.56 -0.28 0.30
C THR A 56 -10.48 -1.24 -0.44
N PHE A 57 -11.68 -0.77 -0.76
CA PHE A 57 -12.70 -1.54 -1.44
C PHE A 57 -13.21 -0.78 -2.67
N ARG A 58 -13.34 -1.49 -3.80
CA ARG A 58 -13.92 -0.92 -5.01
C ARG A 58 -15.45 -0.89 -4.90
N MET A 59 -16.01 0.29 -4.69
CA MET A 59 -17.45 0.48 -4.44
C MET A 59 -18.35 0.13 -5.64
N ARG A 60 -17.84 0.26 -6.87
CA ARG A 60 -18.58 0.00 -8.11
C ARG A 60 -17.93 -1.11 -8.94
N GLY A 61 -18.58 -1.48 -10.04
CA GLY A 61 -18.07 -2.47 -10.99
C GLY A 61 -16.66 -2.12 -11.49
N HIS A 62 -15.95 -3.11 -12.05
CA HIS A 62 -14.69 -2.84 -12.75
C HIS A 62 -14.91 -1.89 -13.92
N GLU A 63 -16.10 -2.02 -14.52
CA GLU A 63 -16.64 -1.22 -15.59
C GLU A 63 -18.06 -0.82 -15.19
N GLU A 64 -18.43 0.41 -15.47
CA GLU A 64 -19.81 0.88 -15.47
C GLU A 64 -20.23 0.94 -16.94
N ALA A 65 -20.62 -0.22 -17.50
CA ALA A 65 -21.14 -0.25 -18.86
C ALA A 65 -22.36 0.70 -18.94
N SER A 66 -22.34 1.61 -19.91
CA SER A 66 -23.37 2.64 -20.13
C SER A 66 -24.78 2.08 -20.24
#